data_AF-A0A519Z3V1-F1
#
_entry.id   AF-A0A519Z3V1-F1
#
_cell.length_a   1.000
_cell.length_b   1.000
_cell.length_c   1.000
_cell.angle_alpha   90.00
_cell.angle_beta   90.00
_cell.angle_gamma   90.00
#
_symmetry.space_group_name_H-M   'P 1'
#
loop_
_entity.id
_entity.type
_entity.pdbx_description
1 polymer ?
#
loop_
_entity_poly.entity_id
_entity_poly.type
_entity_poly.pdbx_seq_one_letter_code
_entity_poly.pdbx_strand_id
1 'polypeptide(L)'
;MNTSHTEPPRLAVNYHDGRSEQAQPVLIWVSQGMLELAGHGVLRQIPIHQVQWPGLHDGEVRTAVLPGGGSLRGHDPAAWDAWQKQQLLTAPPSLATRQGWRWSLMATLLLLALCAASYVFALPPNKG
;
A
#
# COMPACT_ATOMS: atom_id res chain seq x y z
N MET A 1 11.63 -34.24 6.34
CA MET A 1 11.62 -32.79 6.04
C MET A 1 10.27 -32.27 6.45
N ASN A 2 10.17 -31.72 7.66
CA ASN A 2 8.91 -31.25 8.23
C ASN A 2 8.68 -29.84 7.69
N THR A 3 7.70 -29.67 6.81
CA THR A 3 7.20 -28.34 6.45
C THR A 3 6.49 -27.79 7.66
N SER A 4 7.20 -27.01 8.48
CA SER A 4 6.60 -26.14 9.48
C SER A 4 5.64 -25.22 8.73
N HIS A 5 4.36 -25.58 8.67
CA HIS A 5 3.32 -24.63 8.31
C HIS A 5 3.26 -23.65 9.47
N THR A 6 4.19 -22.70 9.49
CA THR A 6 4.19 -21.60 10.45
C THR A 6 2.93 -20.82 10.14
N GLU A 7 1.87 -21.12 10.87
CA GLU A 7 0.62 -20.42 10.77
C GLU A 7 0.94 -18.93 10.94
N PRO A 8 0.54 -18.08 9.97
CA PRO A 8 0.99 -16.70 9.96
C PRO A 8 0.50 -16.03 11.25
N PRO A 9 1.39 -15.36 12.01
CA PRO A 9 0.99 -14.77 13.27
C PRO A 9 -0.15 -13.78 13.03
N ARG A 10 -1.27 -13.99 13.73
CA ARG A 10 -2.49 -13.19 13.62
C ARG A 10 -2.47 -12.11 14.69
N LEU A 11 -2.83 -10.89 14.31
CA LEU A 11 -2.93 -9.75 15.22
C LEU A 11 -4.38 -9.27 15.30
N ALA A 12 -4.91 -9.12 16.50
CA ALA A 12 -6.22 -8.52 16.73
C ALA A 12 -6.11 -6.99 16.67
N VAL A 13 -6.91 -6.37 15.81
CA VAL A 13 -6.88 -4.92 15.55
C VAL A 13 -8.30 -4.40 15.37
N ASN A 14 -8.45 -3.08 15.50
CA ASN A 14 -9.72 -2.42 15.30
C ASN A 14 -9.77 -1.81 13.90
N TYR A 15 -10.68 -2.30 13.06
CA TYR A 15 -10.92 -1.78 11.72
C TYR A 15 -11.99 -0.69 11.74
N HIS A 16 -11.62 0.48 11.24
CA HIS A 16 -12.54 1.55 10.90
C HIS A 16 -12.70 1.58 9.39
N ASP A 17 -13.94 1.52 8.92
CA ASP A 17 -14.29 1.59 7.49
C ASP A 17 -14.38 3.02 6.95
N GLY A 18 -14.20 4.03 7.81
CA GLY A 18 -14.33 5.46 7.48
C GLY A 18 -15.77 5.92 7.26
N ARG A 19 -16.75 5.03 7.42
CA ARG A 19 -18.19 5.29 7.26
C ARG A 19 -18.95 5.10 8.57
N SER A 20 -18.43 4.26 9.46
CA SER A 20 -18.99 3.91 10.75
C SER A 20 -18.09 4.50 11.85
N GLU A 21 -18.69 5.14 12.84
CA GLU A 21 -17.97 5.64 14.02
C GLU A 21 -17.45 4.51 14.93
N GLN A 22 -18.01 3.30 14.77
CA GLN A 22 -17.61 2.12 15.53
C GLN A 22 -16.49 1.36 14.84
N ALA A 23 -15.41 1.19 15.60
CA ALA A 23 -14.33 0.27 15.26
C ALA A 23 -14.82 -1.18 15.34
N GLN A 24 -14.61 -1.96 14.29
CA GLN A 24 -14.91 -3.37 14.28
C GLN A 24 -13.66 -4.18 14.67
N PRO A 25 -13.73 -5.06 15.67
CA PRO A 25 -12.60 -5.94 15.98
C PRO A 25 -12.42 -6.94 14.84
N VAL A 26 -11.24 -6.92 14.23
CA VAL A 26 -10.83 -7.82 13.15
C VAL A 26 -9.48 -8.45 13.49
N LEU A 27 -9.26 -9.64 12.96
CA LEU A 27 -7.97 -10.30 12.95
C LEU A 27 -7.29 -10.01 11.62
N ILE A 28 -6.01 -9.62 11.68
CA ILE A 28 -5.17 -9.44 10.51
C ILE A 28 -4.00 -10.39 10.50
N TRP A 29 -3.62 -10.86 9.32
CA TRP A 29 -2.39 -11.62 9.11
C TRP A 29 -1.84 -11.36 7.72
N VAL A 30 -0.54 -11.55 7.54
CA VAL A 30 0.09 -11.45 6.23
C VAL A 30 0.32 -12.85 5.70
N SER A 31 -0.18 -13.12 4.49
CA SER A 31 0.03 -14.35 3.75
C SER A 31 0.44 -14.01 2.33
N GLN A 32 1.58 -14.53 1.87
CA GLN A 32 2.07 -14.32 0.50
C GLN A 32 2.14 -12.84 0.04
N GLY A 33 2.44 -11.91 0.95
CA GLY A 33 2.49 -10.47 0.64
C GLY A 33 1.10 -9.78 0.57
N MET A 34 0.05 -10.49 0.96
CA MET A 34 -1.30 -9.97 1.11
C MET A 34 -1.64 -9.87 2.60
N LEU A 35 -2.10 -8.69 3.02
CA LEU A 35 -2.75 -8.47 4.30
C LEU A 35 -4.17 -9.00 4.21
N GLU A 36 -4.44 -10.09 4.92
CA GLU A 36 -5.79 -10.63 5.07
C GLU A 36 -6.42 -10.07 6.34
N LEU A 37 -7.68 -9.69 6.24
CA LEU A 37 -8.51 -9.18 7.32
C LEU A 37 -9.72 -10.09 7.45
N ALA A 38 -9.95 -10.62 8.65
CA ALA A 38 -11.16 -11.35 8.99
C ALA A 38 -11.80 -10.83 10.29
N GLY A 39 -13.05 -10.39 10.20
CA GLY A 39 -13.89 -10.04 11.35
C GLY A 39 -15.34 -10.43 11.09
N HIS A 40 -16.26 -9.99 11.95
CA HIS A 40 -17.70 -10.31 11.89
C HIS A 40 -18.33 -10.02 10.51
N GLY A 41 -18.27 -11.00 9.59
CA GLY A 41 -18.73 -10.88 8.19
C GLY A 41 -17.80 -10.12 7.25
N VAL A 42 -16.64 -9.67 7.71
CA VAL A 42 -15.67 -8.90 6.92
C VAL A 42 -14.50 -9.80 6.57
N LEU A 43 -14.41 -10.27 5.33
CA LEU A 43 -13.23 -10.95 4.78
C LEU A 43 -12.65 -10.07 3.67
N ARG A 44 -11.44 -9.55 3.85
CA ARG A 44 -10.80 -8.71 2.84
C ARG A 44 -9.33 -9.08 2.69
N GLN A 45 -8.87 -9.17 1.45
CA GLN A 45 -7.47 -9.34 1.13
C GLN A 45 -6.96 -8.06 0.48
N ILE A 46 -5.91 -7.49 1.04
CA ILE A 46 -5.32 -6.23 0.59
C ILE A 46 -3.83 -6.45 0.39
N PRO A 47 -3.27 -6.06 -0.76
CA PRO A 47 -1.83 -6.17 -0.94
C PRO A 47 -1.09 -5.29 0.09
N ILE A 48 -0.10 -5.86 0.78
CA ILE A 48 0.58 -5.17 1.90
C ILE A 48 1.26 -3.85 1.47
N HIS A 49 1.65 -3.75 0.20
CA HIS A 49 2.24 -2.56 -0.41
C HIS A 49 1.26 -1.40 -0.62
N GLN A 50 -0.05 -1.68 -0.59
CA GLN A 50 -1.09 -0.64 -0.67
C GLN A 50 -1.48 -0.10 0.70
N VAL A 51 -1.05 -0.77 1.77
CA VAL A 51 -1.29 -0.36 3.15
C VAL A 51 -0.26 0.69 3.52
N GLN A 52 -0.71 1.88 3.88
CA GLN A 52 0.14 2.92 4.44
C GLN A 52 0.32 2.63 5.93
N TRP A 53 1.50 2.11 6.25
CA TRP A 53 1.92 1.90 7.61
C TRP A 53 2.32 3.23 8.25
N PRO A 54 1.97 3.48 9.53
CA PRO A 54 2.39 4.69 10.22
C PRO A 54 3.93 4.72 10.28
N GLY A 55 4.50 5.91 10.10
CA GLY A 55 5.94 6.11 10.26
C GLY A 55 6.38 5.71 11.66
N LEU A 56 7.56 5.11 11.77
CA LEU A 56 8.17 4.68 13.03
C LEU A 56 8.54 5.83 13.98
N HIS A 57 8.26 7.08 13.61
CA HIS A 57 8.66 8.27 14.36
C HIS A 57 7.46 8.89 15.08
N ASP A 58 7.64 9.01 16.39
CA ASP A 58 6.88 9.81 17.36
C ASP A 58 5.43 9.40 17.64
N GLY A 59 5.27 8.61 18.71
CA GLY A 59 4.29 8.80 19.79
C GLY A 59 2.79 8.78 19.49
N GLU A 60 2.39 8.88 18.24
CA GLU A 60 1.02 9.09 17.80
C GLU A 60 0.48 7.76 17.28
N VAL A 61 -0.61 7.31 17.92
CA VAL A 61 -1.47 6.17 17.60
C VAL A 61 -1.10 5.41 16.32
N ARG A 62 -0.58 4.17 16.46
CA ARG A 62 -0.23 3.25 15.37
C ARG A 62 -1.47 2.89 14.54
N THR A 63 -1.77 3.75 13.56
CA THR A 63 -2.92 3.64 12.68
C THR A 63 -2.41 3.35 11.27
N ALA A 64 -2.70 2.16 10.74
CA ALA A 64 -2.42 1.84 9.35
C ALA A 64 -3.61 2.18 8.47
N VAL A 65 -3.38 2.90 7.38
CA VAL A 65 -4.42 3.30 6.44
C VAL A 65 -4.50 2.28 5.31
N LEU A 66 -5.69 1.73 5.06
CA LEU A 66 -5.94 0.79 3.98
C LEU A 66 -6.38 1.52 2.71
N PRO A 67 -6.13 0.95 1.52
CA PRO A 67 -6.68 1.46 0.28
C PRO A 67 -8.22 1.46 0.35
N GLY A 68 -8.83 2.59 0.00
CA GLY A 68 -10.29 2.77 0.07
C GLY A 68 -10.80 3.49 1.31
N GLY A 69 -9.91 4.08 2.13
CA GLY A 69 -10.28 5.01 3.21
C GLY A 69 -10.54 4.38 4.58
N GLY A 70 -10.32 3.07 4.72
CA GLY A 70 -10.35 2.43 6.02
C GLY A 70 -9.06 2.63 6.81
N SER A 71 -9.10 2.48 8.13
CA SER A 71 -7.93 2.47 9.00
C SER A 71 -7.94 1.30 9.98
N LEU A 72 -6.76 0.76 10.29
CA LEU A 72 -6.54 -0.26 11.31
C LEU A 72 -5.83 0.39 12.48
N ARG A 73 -6.41 0.25 13.67
CA ARG A 73 -5.79 0.70 14.92
C ARG A 73 -5.40 -0.51 15.75
N GLY A 74 -4.11 -0.60 16.08
CA GLY A 74 -3.63 -1.60 17.02
C GLY A 74 -4.17 -1.34 18.42
N HIS A 75 -4.67 -2.40 19.08
CA HIS A 75 -5.07 -2.32 20.49
C HIS A 75 -3.84 -2.34 21.42
N ASP A 76 -2.80 -3.10 21.05
CA ASP A 76 -1.55 -3.21 21.79
C ASP A 76 -0.39 -2.74 20.89
N PRO A 77 0.26 -1.60 21.21
CA PRO A 77 1.35 -1.08 20.41
C PRO A 77 2.60 -2.00 20.43
N ALA A 78 2.85 -2.73 21.52
CA ALA A 78 3.99 -3.63 21.61
C ALA A 78 3.76 -4.90 20.76
N ALA A 79 2.55 -5.46 20.80
CA ALA A 79 2.17 -6.59 19.94
C ALA A 79 2.17 -6.20 18.47
N TRP A 80 1.71 -4.98 18.14
CA TRP A 80 1.75 -4.45 16.79
C TRP A 80 3.19 -4.33 16.25
N ASP A 81 4.11 -3.79 17.04
CA ASP A 81 5.52 -3.67 16.65
C ASP A 81 6.21 -5.02 16.46
N ALA A 82 5.96 -5.96 17.38
CA ALA A 82 6.52 -7.31 17.28
C ALA A 82 6.01 -8.02 16.03
N TRP A 83 4.70 -7.92 15.76
CA TRP A 83 4.07 -8.48 14.57
C TRP A 83 4.58 -7.82 13.29
N GLN A 84 4.67 -6.49 13.26
CA GLN A 84 5.16 -5.74 12.11
C GLN A 84 6.62 -6.10 11.79
N LYS A 85 7.49 -6.21 12.80
CA LYS A 85 8.87 -6.68 12.61
C LYS A 85 8.94 -8.08 12.04
N GLN A 86 8.20 -9.04 12.60
CA GLN A 86 8.18 -10.43 12.13
C GLN A 86 7.66 -10.54 10.68
N GLN A 87 6.67 -9.74 10.31
CA GLN A 87 6.05 -9.80 8.99
C GLN A 87 6.84 -9.04 7.92
N LEU A 88 7.43 -7.87 8.23
CA LEU A 88 8.31 -7.15 7.29
C LEU A 88 9.63 -7.89 7.03
N LEU A 89 10.14 -8.66 8.01
CA LEU A 89 11.31 -9.53 7.82
C LEU A 89 11.03 -10.70 6.87
N THR A 90 9.76 -11.12 6.75
CA THR A 90 9.34 -12.26 5.92
C THR A 90 8.80 -11.82 4.56
N ALA A 91 8.32 -10.57 4.45
CA ALA A 91 7.86 -10.02 3.19
C ALA A 91 9.05 -9.74 2.27
N PRO A 92 9.12 -10.32 1.06
CA PRO A 92 10.10 -9.90 0.08
C PRO A 92 9.89 -8.39 -0.18
N PRO A 93 10.96 -7.60 -0.43
CA PRO A 93 10.85 -6.19 -0.74
C PRO A 93 10.05 -6.03 -2.03
N SER A 94 8.72 -5.95 -1.90
CA SER A 94 7.83 -5.76 -3.02
C SER A 94 8.06 -4.34 -3.50
N LEU A 95 8.78 -4.22 -4.61
CA LEU A 95 9.01 -3.02 -5.40
C LEU A 95 7.78 -2.12 -5.32
N ALA A 96 7.87 -1.14 -4.43
CA ALA A 96 6.85 -0.15 -4.24
C ALA A 96 6.60 0.53 -5.59
N THR A 97 5.37 0.37 -6.08
CA THR A 97 4.67 1.39 -6.85
C THR A 97 5.37 1.87 -8.13
N ARG A 98 5.30 1.06 -9.19
CA ARG A 98 5.51 1.50 -10.59
C ARG A 98 4.29 2.19 -11.22
N GLN A 99 3.29 2.60 -10.43
CA GLN A 99 2.05 3.18 -10.97
C GLN A 99 2.24 4.64 -11.44
N GLY A 100 3.05 5.43 -10.74
CA GLY A 100 3.26 6.86 -11.06
C GLY A 100 4.22 7.14 -12.21
N TRP A 101 5.13 6.20 -12.55
CA TRP A 101 6.17 6.48 -13.54
C TRP A 101 5.65 6.45 -14.99
N ARG A 102 4.61 5.66 -15.28
CA ARG A 102 4.02 5.60 -16.64
C ARG A 102 3.35 6.92 -17.01
N TRP A 103 2.71 7.58 -16.06
CA TRP A 103 2.09 8.89 -16.27
C TRP A 103 3.12 10.01 -16.37
N SER A 104 4.20 9.98 -15.57
CA SER A 104 5.33 10.90 -15.77
C SER A 104 6.02 10.70 -17.12
N LEU A 105 6.23 9.45 -17.57
CA LEU A 105 6.78 9.16 -18.89
C LEU A 105 5.86 9.65 -20.01
N MET A 106 4.55 9.45 -19.89
CA MET A 106 3.56 9.99 -20.84
C MET A 106 3.59 11.51 -20.89
N ALA A 107 3.62 12.19 -19.73
CA ALA A 107 3.70 13.65 -19.68
C ALA A 107 4.99 14.17 -20.33
N THR A 108 6.13 13.54 -20.04
CA THR A 108 7.42 13.89 -20.64
C THR A 108 7.44 13.65 -22.16
N LEU A 109 6.89 12.52 -22.63
CA LEU A 109 6.77 12.22 -24.07
C LEU A 109 5.84 13.21 -24.78
N LEU A 110 4.71 13.57 -24.16
CA LEU A 110 3.77 14.54 -24.71
C LEU A 110 4.42 15.92 -24.84
N LEU A 111 5.21 16.33 -23.84
CA LEU A 111 5.94 17.60 -23.86
C LEU A 111 7.01 17.62 -24.98
N LEU A 112 7.77 16.52 -25.12
CA LEU A 112 8.76 16.36 -26.20
C LEU A 112 8.12 16.40 -27.59
N ALA A 113 6.97 15.73 -27.77
CA ALA A 113 6.22 15.76 -29.02
C ALA A 113 5.74 17.17 -29.38
N LEU A 114 5.29 17.95 -28.39
CA LEU A 114 4.86 19.33 -28.59
C LEU A 114 6.04 20.24 -28.98
N CYS A 115 7.20 20.09 -28.33
CA CYS A 115 8.43 20.79 -28.72
C CYS A 115 8.92 20.40 -30.12
N ALA A 116 8.83 19.13 -30.50
CA ALA A 116 9.21 18.69 -31.84
C ALA A 116 8.26 19.24 -32.91
N ALA A 117 6.95 19.23 -32.65
CA ALA A 117 5.94 19.78 -33.54
C ALA A 117 6.11 21.29 -33.73
N SER A 118 6.38 22.04 -32.66
CA SER A 118 6.65 23.47 -32.76
C SER A 118 7.96 23.76 -33.51
N TYR A 119 8.99 22.92 -33.34
CA TYR A 119 10.22 23.04 -34.11
C TYR A 119 9.98 22.80 -35.61
N VAL A 120 9.25 21.74 -35.98
CA VAL A 120 8.92 21.44 -37.38
C VAL A 120 8.07 22.54 -38.02
N PHE A 121 7.12 23.12 -37.28
CA PHE A 121 6.29 24.23 -37.79
C PHE A 121 7.01 25.58 -37.83
N ALA A 122 8.02 25.79 -36.99
CA ALA A 122 8.84 27.00 -37.00
C ALA A 122 9.86 27.02 -38.15
N LEU A 123 10.16 25.86 -38.75
CA LEU A 123 10.83 25.84 -40.05
C LEU A 123 9.79 26.13 -41.14
N PRO A 124 9.87 27.29 -41.84
CA PRO A 124 9.02 27.51 -43.00
C PRO A 124 9.24 26.38 -44.00
N PRO A 125 8.20 25.93 -44.73
CA PRO A 125 8.38 24.97 -45.79
C PRO A 125 9.44 25.54 -46.74
N ASN A 126 10.59 24.85 -46.84
CA ASN A 126 11.54 25.12 -47.89
C ASN A 126 10.80 24.85 -49.21
N LYS A 127 10.24 25.92 -49.77
CA LYS A 127 9.68 25.90 -51.12
C LYS A 127 10.89 25.86 -52.05
N GLY A 128 11.28 24.64 -52.42
CA GLY A 128 12.07 24.40 -53.61
C GLY A 128 11.33 24.85 -54.85
#